data_AF-A0A0B2VK82-F1
#
_entry.id   AF-A0A0B2VK82-F1
#
_cell.length_a   1.000
_cell.length_b   1.000
_cell.length_c   1.000
_cell.angle_alpha   90.00
_cell.angle_beta   90.00
_cell.angle_gamma   90.00
#
_symmetry.space_group_name_H-M   'P 1'
#
loop_
_entity.id
_entity.type
_entity.pdbx_description
1 polymer ?
#
loop_
_entity_poly.entity_id
_entity_poly.type
_entity_poly.pdbx_seq_one_letter_code
_entity_poly.pdbx_strand_id
1 'polypeptide(L)' 'MITSSWQVIVCEGEHANLSCPEGRYIAIRLANYGRFTISQCNPTFNTELSTTCQNDKTLGILQQSGHARAE' A
#
# COMPACT_ATOMS: atom_id res chain seq x y z
N MET A 1 -5.16 -19.01 14.65
CA MET A 1 -4.58 -17.65 14.76
C MET A 1 -5.21 -16.82 13.66
N ILE A 2 -5.97 -15.77 13.98
CA ILE A 2 -6.57 -14.91 12.95
C ILE A 2 -5.45 -14.02 12.41
N THR A 3 -4.99 -14.28 11.19
CA THR A 3 -4.18 -13.31 10.45
C THR A 3 -5.14 -12.26 9.90
N SER A 4 -5.40 -11.20 10.67
CA SER A 4 -6.20 -10.07 10.20
C SER A 4 -5.46 -9.41 9.03
N SER A 5 -6.02 -9.52 7.81
CA SER A 5 -5.55 -8.79 6.64
C SER A 5 -6.21 -7.42 6.62
N TRP A 6 -5.44 -6.36 6.43
CA TRP A 6 -5.95 -5.01 6.24
C TRP A 6 -5.32 -4.37 5.01
N GLN A 7 -6.02 -3.40 4.42
CA GLN A 7 -5.56 -2.65 3.26
C GLN A 7 -5.40 -1.17 3.65
N VAL A 8 -4.34 -0.55 3.13
CA VAL A 8 -4.11 0.89 3.23
C VAL A 8 -3.98 1.45 1.82
N ILE A 9 -4.66 2.57 1.56
CA ILE A 9 -4.58 3.31 0.31
C ILE A 9 -3.99 4.68 0.66
N VAL A 10 -2.98 5.09 -0.09
CA VAL A 10 -2.28 6.37 0.10
C VAL A 10 -2.21 7.03 -1.26
N CYS A 11 -2.64 8.28 -1.37
CA CYS A 11 -2.58 9.01 -2.62
C CYS A 11 -1.18 9.60 -2.84
N GLU A 12 -0.88 9.94 -4.10
CA GLU A 12 0.41 10.53 -4.45
C GLU A 12 0.67 11.83 -3.66
N GLY A 13 1.83 11.91 -3.01
CA GLY A 13 2.20 13.02 -2.12
C GLY A 13 1.80 12.85 -0.65
N GLU A 14 1.00 11.83 -0.33
CA GLU A 14 0.63 11.49 1.06
C GLU A 14 1.56 10.42 1.66
N HIS A 15 1.49 10.28 2.99
CA HIS A 15 2.24 9.27 3.73
C HIS A 15 1.31 8.49 4.65
N ALA A 16 1.56 7.19 4.82
CA ALA A 16 0.91 6.37 5.83
C ALA A 16 1.92 5.86 6.86
N ASN A 17 1.49 5.83 8.12
CA ASN A 17 2.23 5.18 9.19
C ASN A 17 1.61 3.80 9.46
N LEU A 18 2.37 2.74 9.21
CA LEU A 18 1.93 1.37 9.49
C LEU A 18 2.54 0.94 10.82
N SER A 19 1.69 0.52 11.76
CA SER A 19 2.13 0.01 13.06
C SER A 19 1.40 -1.28 13.41
N CYS A 20 2.02 -2.09 14.26
CA CYS A 20 1.42 -3.28 14.85
C CYS A 20 1.74 -3.35 16.34
N PRO A 21 0.94 -4.09 17.13
CA PRO A 21 1.24 -4.31 18.54
C PRO A 21 2.62 -4.93 18.77
N GLU A 22 3.16 -4.75 19.97
CA GLU A 22 4.43 -5.35 20.41
C GLU A 22 4.45 -6.88 20.17
N GLY A 23 5.60 -7.40 19.74
CA GLY A 23 5.77 -8.80 19.40
C GLY A 23 5.13 -9.24 18.08
N ARG A 24 4.58 -8.31 17.30
CA ARG A 24 4.08 -8.56 15.93
C ARG A 24 4.93 -7.82 14.90
N TYR A 25 4.79 -8.24 13.65
CA TYR A 25 5.42 -7.62 12.50
C TYR A 25 4.40 -7.42 11.39
N ILE A 26 4.63 -6.40 10.56
CA ILE A 26 3.84 -6.18 9.35
C ILE A 26 4.40 -7.06 8.24
N ALA A 27 3.55 -7.86 7.64
CA ALA A 27 3.88 -8.67 6.48
C ALA A 27 3.15 -8.13 5.25
N ILE A 28 3.85 -7.39 4.40
CA ILE A 28 3.27 -6.90 3.13
C ILE A 28 3.13 -8.08 2.17
N ARG A 29 1.88 -8.48 1.90
CA ARG A 29 1.54 -9.58 0.99
C ARG A 29 1.31 -9.13 -0.45
N LEU A 30 0.69 -7.97 -0.61
CA LEU A 30 0.35 -7.36 -1.89
C LEU A 30 0.61 -5.86 -1.80
N ALA A 31 1.15 -5.29 -2.86
CA ALA A 31 1.35 -3.86 -2.99
C ALA A 31 1.47 -3.44 -4.45
N ASN A 32 0.99 -2.24 -4.75
CA ASN A 32 1.14 -1.60 -6.05
C ASN A 32 1.35 -0.10 -5.85
N TYR A 33 2.32 0.48 -6.55
CA TYR A 33 2.40 1.92 -6.76
C TYR A 33 1.89 2.21 -8.17
N GLY A 34 0.71 2.81 -8.25
CA GLY A 34 -0.01 2.99 -9.50
C GLY A 34 -1.51 3.12 -9.25
N ARG A 35 -2.32 2.65 -10.20
CA ARG A 35 -3.79 2.84 -10.18
C ARG A 35 -4.50 1.67 -10.84
N PHE A 36 -5.38 1.02 -10.08
CA PHE A 36 -6.28 -0.04 -10.56
C PHE A 36 -7.76 0.36 -10.60
N THR A 37 -8.11 1.50 -10.01
CA THR A 37 -9.49 1.99 -9.99
C THR A 37 -9.52 3.50 -10.22
N ILE A 38 -10.55 3.93 -10.96
CA ILE A 38 -10.79 5.33 -11.30
C ILE A 38 -11.30 6.14 -10.11
N SER A 39 -11.89 5.49 -9.09
CA SER A 39 -12.54 6.18 -7.97
C SER A 39 -11.58 6.57 -6.84
N GLN A 40 -10.46 5.85 -6.68
CA GLN A 40 -9.48 6.16 -5.63
C GLN A 40 -8.57 7.28 -6.07
N CYS A 41 -8.18 8.20 -5.18
CA CYS A 41 -7.22 9.26 -5.49
C CYS A 41 -7.54 10.02 -6.80
N ASN A 42 -8.81 10.38 -7.01
CA ASN A 42 -9.31 11.07 -8.21
C ASN A 42 -10.30 12.18 -7.82
N PRO A 43 -9.84 13.26 -7.16
CA PRO A 43 -10.71 14.31 -6.62
C PRO A 43 -11.47 15.09 -7.69
N THR A 44 -10.97 15.12 -8.93
CA THR A 44 -11.58 15.84 -10.05
C THR A 44 -12.46 14.95 -10.94
N PHE A 45 -12.66 13.68 -10.57
CA PHE A 45 -13.44 12.71 -11.34
C PHE A 45 -12.99 12.57 -12.80
N ASN A 46 -11.69 12.70 -13.05
CA ASN A 46 -11.14 12.54 -14.39
C ASN A 46 -11.32 11.07 -14.84
N THR A 47 -12.10 10.85 -15.90
CA THR A 47 -12.40 9.53 -16.48
C THR A 47 -11.31 9.00 -17.41
N GLU A 48 -10.36 9.85 -17.81
CA GLU A 48 -9.27 9.52 -18.74
C GLU A 48 -8.03 8.95 -18.02
N LEU A 49 -8.06 8.81 -16.69
CA LEU A 49 -6.94 8.23 -15.94
C LEU A 49 -6.81 6.72 -16.23
N SER A 50 -5.58 6.27 -16.48
CA SER A 50 -5.30 4.85 -16.66
C SER A 50 -5.55 4.04 -15.38
N THR A 51 -6.31 2.95 -15.50
CA THR A 51 -6.53 1.97 -14.43
C THR A 51 -5.68 0.70 -14.61
N THR A 52 -4.67 0.73 -15.47
CA THR A 52 -3.72 -0.38 -15.70
C THR A 52 -2.29 -0.01 -15.31
N CYS A 53 -2.13 1.10 -14.58
CA CYS A 53 -0.84 1.58 -14.11
C CYS A 53 -0.38 0.73 -12.91
N GLN A 54 0.74 0.02 -13.09
CA GLN A 54 1.31 -0.85 -12.07
C GLN A 54 2.83 -0.78 -12.03
N ASN A 55 3.40 -1.14 -10.90
CA ASN A 55 4.85 -1.23 -10.72
C ASN A 55 5.22 -2.53 -9.99
N ASP A 56 5.80 -3.47 -10.74
CA ASP A 56 6.16 -4.80 -10.24
C ASP A 56 7.27 -4.77 -9.17
N LYS A 57 7.98 -3.65 -9.02
CA LYS A 57 9.01 -3.48 -7.98
C LYS A 57 8.43 -3.07 -6.64
N THR A 58 7.19 -2.57 -6.59
CA THR A 58 6.61 -1.99 -5.35
C THR A 58 6.63 -2.98 -4.20
N LEU A 59 6.21 -4.23 -4.44
CA LEU A 59 6.17 -5.24 -3.38
C LEU A 59 7.56 -5.49 -2.78
N GLY A 60 8.57 -5.67 -3.63
CA GLY A 60 9.95 -5.92 -3.18
C GLY A 60 10.53 -4.75 -2.39
N ILE A 61 10.25 -3.52 -2.80
CA ILE A 61 10.67 -2.31 -2.09
C ILE A 61 10.00 -2.23 -0.71
N LEU A 62 8.68 -2.41 -0.63
CA LEU A 62 7.96 -2.31 0.64
C LEU A 62 8.27 -3.47 1.59
N GLN A 63 8.59 -4.66 1.07
CA GLN A 63 9.06 -5.76 1.91
C GLN A 63 10.41 -5.40 2.55
N GLN A 64 11.36 -4.85 1.79
CA GLN A 64 12.66 -4.42 2.33
C GLN A 64 12.51 -3.36 3.44
N SER A 65 11.58 -2.42 3.29
CA SER A 65 11.31 -1.38 4.30
C SER A 65 10.48 -1.88 5.49
N GLY A 66 9.53 -2.80 5.26
CA GLY A 66 8.60 -3.32 6.28
C GLY A 66 9.20 -4.34 7.25
N HIS A 67 10.44 -4.77 7.04
CA HIS A 67 11.19 -5.62 7.98
C HIS A 67 11.84 -4.82 9.13
N ALA A 68 11.64 -3.49 9.20
CA ALA A 68 12.05 -2.70 10.36
C ALA A 68 11.29 -3.18 11.61
N ARG A 69 12.02 -3.76 12.56
CA ARG A 69 11.51 -4.28 13.82
C ARG A 69 10.83 -3.15 14.61
N ALA A 70 9.64 -3.42 15.16
CA ALA A 70 9.20 -2.69 16.33
C ALA A 70 10.12 -3.15 17.47
N GLU A 71 10.98 -2.24 17.92
CA GLU A 71 11.80 -2.40 19.12
C GLU A 71 10.95 -2.27 20.40
#